data_AF-A0AA47EQG9-F1
#
_entry.id   AF-A0AA47EQG9-F1
#
_cell.length_a   1.000
_cell.length_b   1.000
_cell.length_c   1.000
_cell.angle_alpha   90.00
_cell.angle_beta   90.00
_cell.angle_gamma   90.00
#
_symmetry.space_group_name_H-M   'P 1'
#
loop_
_entity.id
_entity.type
_entity.pdbx_description
1 polymer ?
#
loop_
_entity_poly.entity_id
_entity_poly.type
_entity_poly.pdbx_seq_one_letter_code
_entity_poly.pdbx_strand_id
1 'polypeptide(L)'
;MSKAKKLDLPIKKLIEIAENLNKNTIANKSRNKEEKISTDKFIKYTFDINRKDYIETTKGTGIGYNKSTFLYDIIKISEEKEEITSSNTIVTPSENKDIQHVLKKNYQETFLKELQSNTKVTPIEKDNNNTSVVVKTEVTEAVKNAIKSEYPEIEEMIQWYKNKKGNENIIDVPEIDLNNHMLKGEVISRSVKTYKVVLDEFVSFCKGQKETQKDLIALALVEFVNKYKR
;
A
#
# COMPACT_ATOMS: atom_id res chain seq x y z
N MET A 1 -10.80 23.78 -25.82
CA MET A 1 -11.64 23.40 -24.67
C MET A 1 -11.57 24.50 -23.62
N SER A 2 -12.70 24.91 -23.03
CA SER A 2 -12.72 25.89 -21.94
C SER A 2 -11.91 25.39 -20.73
N LYS A 3 -11.14 26.29 -20.10
CA LYS A 3 -10.36 26.00 -18.88
C LYS A 3 -11.32 25.84 -17.70
N ALA A 4 -11.02 24.89 -16.81
CA ALA A 4 -11.75 24.73 -15.56
C ALA A 4 -11.57 25.98 -14.69
N LYS A 5 -12.63 26.40 -14.01
CA LYS A 5 -12.62 27.56 -13.11
C LYS A 5 -12.84 27.10 -11.68
N LYS A 6 -12.11 27.70 -10.75
CA LYS A 6 -12.33 27.50 -9.32
C LYS A 6 -13.61 28.25 -8.93
N LEU A 7 -14.55 27.53 -8.33
CA LEU A 7 -15.83 28.08 -7.89
C LEU A 7 -15.70 28.63 -6.48
N ASP A 8 -16.45 29.68 -6.18
CA ASP A 8 -16.56 30.22 -4.83
C ASP A 8 -17.69 29.49 -4.09
N LEU A 9 -17.37 28.34 -3.51
CA LEU A 9 -18.31 27.47 -2.79
C LEU A 9 -17.76 27.12 -1.40
N PRO A 10 -18.60 27.18 -0.35
CA PRO A 10 -18.18 26.78 0.98
C PRO A 10 -17.94 25.28 1.06
N ILE A 11 -17.03 24.86 1.96
CA ILE A 11 -16.64 23.45 2.12
C ILE A 11 -17.85 22.53 2.36
N LYS A 12 -18.84 22.98 3.14
CA LYS A 12 -20.08 22.24 3.41
C LYS A 12 -20.85 21.92 2.14
N LYS A 13 -20.88 22.86 1.17
CA LYS A 13 -21.55 22.65 -0.12
C LYS A 13 -20.79 21.69 -1.01
N LEU A 14 -19.45 21.71 -0.95
CA LEU A 14 -18.62 20.73 -1.66
C LEU A 14 -18.82 19.31 -1.13
N ILE A 15 -18.91 19.14 0.19
CA ILE A 15 -19.23 17.86 0.84
C ILE A 15 -20.61 17.36 0.39
N GLU A 16 -21.63 18.23 0.43
CA GLU A 16 -23.00 17.89 -0.02
C GLU A 16 -23.02 17.40 -1.47
N ILE A 17 -22.27 18.06 -2.37
CA ILE A 17 -22.16 17.64 -3.77
C ILE A 17 -21.49 16.26 -3.86
N ALA A 18 -20.38 16.03 -3.14
CA ALA A 18 -19.69 14.74 -3.11
C ALA A 18 -20.60 13.58 -2.70
N GLU A 19 -21.37 13.76 -1.62
CA GLU A 19 -22.31 12.76 -1.12
C GLU A 19 -23.42 12.44 -2.13
N ASN A 20 -23.98 13.46 -2.78
CA ASN A 20 -25.01 13.27 -3.81
C ASN A 20 -24.46 12.54 -5.04
N LEU A 21 -23.23 12.84 -5.45
CA LEU A 21 -22.56 12.11 -6.54
C LEU A 21 -22.37 10.64 -6.18
N ASN A 22 -21.99 10.34 -4.94
CA ASN A 22 -21.86 8.96 -4.44
C ASN A 22 -23.20 8.22 -4.47
N LYS A 23 -24.27 8.87 -3.97
CA LYS A 23 -25.63 8.31 -4.01
C LYS A 23 -26.07 8.01 -5.44
N ASN A 24 -25.83 8.91 -6.40
CA ASN A 24 -26.15 8.65 -7.81
C ASN A 24 -25.34 7.49 -8.40
N THR A 25 -24.04 7.39 -8.09
CA THR A 25 -23.19 6.26 -8.52
C THR A 25 -23.71 4.93 -7.99
N ILE A 26 -24.11 4.87 -6.72
CA ILE A 26 -24.68 3.68 -6.10
C ILE A 26 -26.03 3.33 -6.74
N ALA A 27 -26.92 4.31 -6.90
CA ALA A 27 -28.23 4.10 -7.54
C ALA A 27 -28.11 3.61 -8.99
N ASN A 28 -27.12 4.10 -9.75
CA ASN A 28 -26.85 3.64 -11.11
C ASN A 28 -26.43 2.17 -11.20
N LYS A 29 -26.04 1.51 -10.10
CA LYS A 29 -25.77 0.06 -10.09
C LYS A 29 -27.07 -0.75 -10.24
N SER A 30 -28.19 -0.23 -9.76
CA SER A 30 -29.51 -0.88 -9.80
C SER A 30 -30.37 -0.47 -11.00
N ARG A 31 -29.98 0.60 -11.72
CA ARG A 31 -30.73 1.11 -12.88
C ARG A 31 -30.39 0.36 -14.17
N ASN A 32 -31.37 0.28 -15.08
CA ASN A 32 -31.17 -0.19 -16.44
C ASN A 32 -30.24 0.79 -17.21
N LYS A 33 -29.58 0.31 -18.27
CA LYS A 33 -28.53 1.07 -18.98
C LYS A 33 -29.04 2.42 -19.49
N GLU A 34 -30.28 2.48 -19.95
CA GLU A 34 -30.96 3.65 -20.51
C GLU A 34 -31.38 4.66 -19.43
N GLU A 35 -31.53 4.21 -18.19
CA GLU A 35 -31.95 5.02 -17.04
C GLU A 35 -30.75 5.58 -16.25
N LYS A 36 -29.52 5.14 -16.57
CA LYS A 36 -28.31 5.59 -15.88
C LYS A 36 -28.06 7.07 -16.16
N ILE A 37 -27.94 7.84 -15.08
CA ILE A 37 -27.65 9.27 -15.16
C ILE A 37 -26.13 9.45 -15.04
N SER A 38 -25.48 9.91 -16.11
CA SER A 38 -24.04 10.18 -16.08
C SER A 38 -23.71 11.25 -15.04
N THR A 39 -22.50 11.19 -14.47
CA THR A 39 -22.07 12.15 -13.45
C THR A 39 -22.10 13.59 -13.96
N ASP A 40 -21.73 13.82 -15.22
CA ASP A 40 -21.75 15.14 -15.85
C ASP A 40 -23.17 15.68 -15.96
N LYS A 41 -24.12 14.81 -16.35
CA LYS A 41 -25.54 15.14 -16.44
C LYS A 41 -26.10 15.45 -15.05
N PHE A 42 -25.81 14.60 -14.07
CA PHE A 42 -26.28 14.75 -12.70
C PHE A 42 -25.80 16.06 -12.06
N ILE A 43 -24.48 16.32 -12.07
CA ILE A 43 -23.94 17.52 -11.41
C ILE A 43 -24.45 18.81 -12.07
N LYS A 44 -24.62 18.80 -13.40
CA LYS A 44 -25.14 19.96 -14.12
C LYS A 44 -26.62 20.21 -13.83
N TYR A 45 -27.47 19.19 -13.78
CA TYR A 45 -28.90 19.41 -13.52
C TYR A 45 -29.24 19.62 -12.04
N THR A 46 -28.48 19.03 -11.11
CA THR A 46 -28.77 19.13 -9.68
C THR A 46 -28.15 20.37 -9.04
N PHE A 47 -26.97 20.79 -9.50
CA PHE A 47 -26.21 21.88 -8.85
C PHE A 47 -25.83 23.02 -9.79
N ASP A 48 -26.22 22.96 -11.07
CA ASP A 48 -25.83 23.91 -12.13
C ASP A 48 -24.31 24.09 -12.35
N ILE A 49 -23.53 23.14 -11.86
CA ILE A 49 -22.07 23.18 -11.89
C ILE A 49 -21.53 22.21 -12.95
N ASN A 50 -20.43 22.58 -13.60
CA ASN A 50 -19.69 21.64 -14.44
C ASN A 50 -18.79 20.74 -13.59
N ARG A 51 -18.72 19.45 -13.94
CA ARG A 51 -17.83 18.49 -13.26
C ARG A 51 -16.38 18.95 -13.18
N LYS A 52 -15.85 19.56 -14.25
CA LYS A 52 -14.47 20.05 -14.31
C LYS A 52 -14.20 21.16 -13.29
N ASP A 53 -15.14 22.09 -13.14
CA ASP A 53 -15.05 23.21 -12.21
C ASP A 53 -15.14 22.69 -10.76
N TYR A 54 -16.02 21.73 -10.51
CA TYR A 54 -16.10 21.05 -9.21
C TYR A 54 -14.78 20.35 -8.83
N ILE A 55 -14.20 19.56 -9.73
CA ILE A 55 -12.92 18.86 -9.50
C ILE A 55 -11.79 19.86 -9.22
N GLU A 56 -11.75 20.98 -9.93
CA GLU A 56 -10.75 22.03 -9.68
C GLU A 56 -10.95 22.66 -8.30
N THR A 57 -12.21 22.84 -7.89
CA THR A 57 -12.57 23.46 -6.60
C THR A 57 -12.28 22.56 -5.40
N THR A 58 -12.40 21.24 -5.54
CA THR A 58 -12.13 20.30 -4.43
C THR A 58 -10.63 20.00 -4.22
N LYS A 59 -9.74 20.51 -5.08
CA LYS A 59 -8.29 20.34 -4.87
C LYS A 59 -7.86 21.00 -3.56
N GLY A 60 -7.30 20.20 -2.66
CA GLY A 60 -6.83 20.67 -1.35
C GLY A 60 -7.90 20.70 -0.26
N THR A 61 -9.14 20.28 -0.53
CA THR A 61 -10.26 20.36 0.43
C THR A 61 -10.58 19.04 1.14
N GLY A 62 -9.69 18.05 1.09
CA GLY A 62 -9.90 16.72 1.67
C GLY A 62 -10.99 15.87 0.99
N ILE A 63 -11.55 16.35 -0.13
CA ILE A 63 -12.56 15.66 -0.95
C ILE A 63 -11.85 15.11 -2.19
N GLY A 64 -11.70 13.78 -2.27
CA GLY A 64 -10.92 13.11 -3.32
C GLY A 64 -11.75 12.07 -4.07
N TYR A 65 -11.65 12.03 -5.40
CA TYR A 65 -12.28 10.96 -6.16
C TYR A 65 -11.47 9.66 -6.11
N ASN A 66 -12.07 8.61 -5.55
CA ASN A 66 -11.50 7.28 -5.45
C ASN A 66 -11.80 6.47 -6.72
N LYS A 67 -10.75 6.18 -7.49
CA LYS A 67 -10.88 5.44 -8.75
C LYS A 67 -11.22 3.97 -8.56
N SER A 68 -10.94 3.40 -7.38
CA SER A 68 -11.21 2.00 -7.07
C SER A 68 -12.68 1.77 -6.72
N THR A 69 -13.27 2.69 -5.96
CA THR A 69 -14.69 2.59 -5.55
C THR A 69 -15.64 3.33 -6.49
N PHE A 70 -15.12 4.22 -7.34
CA PHE A 70 -15.86 5.18 -8.17
C PHE A 70 -16.69 6.19 -7.34
N LEU A 71 -16.29 6.41 -6.09
CA LEU A 71 -16.92 7.33 -5.14
C LEU A 71 -15.95 8.45 -4.75
N TYR A 72 -16.46 9.52 -4.16
CA TYR A 72 -15.68 10.55 -3.49
C TYR A 72 -15.45 10.17 -2.04
N ASP A 73 -14.19 10.15 -1.62
CA ASP A 73 -13.77 10.08 -0.23
C ASP A 73 -13.91 11.48 0.37
N ILE A 74 -14.58 11.56 1.52
CA ILE A 74 -14.81 12.79 2.26
C ILE A 74 -14.11 12.61 3.61
N ILE A 75 -12.98 13.29 3.80
CA ILE A 75 -12.32 13.30 5.11
C ILE A 75 -13.23 14.09 6.05
N LYS A 76 -13.97 13.37 6.91
CA LYS A 76 -14.65 13.99 8.04
C LYS A 76 -13.57 14.50 8.99
N ILE A 77 -13.35 15.81 8.98
CA ILE A 77 -12.69 16.45 10.11
C ILE A 77 -13.62 16.18 11.29
N SER A 78 -13.18 15.36 12.24
CA SER A 78 -13.96 15.05 13.44
C SER A 78 -14.28 16.37 14.13
N GLU A 79 -15.54 16.53 14.52
CA GLU A 79 -16.05 17.63 15.34
C GLU A 79 -15.46 17.55 16.75
N GLU A 80 -14.14 17.70 16.86
CA GLU A 80 -13.42 17.93 18.11
C GLU A 80 -12.39 19.02 17.86
N LYS A 81 -12.93 20.22 17.63
CA LYS A 81 -12.45 21.53 18.10
C LYS A 81 -13.15 22.59 17.27
N GLU A 82 -14.19 23.16 17.86
CA GLU A 82 -14.61 24.51 17.53
C GLU A 82 -13.40 25.44 17.70
N GLU A 83 -12.81 25.84 16.59
CA GLU A 83 -12.24 27.18 16.43
C GLU A 83 -12.34 27.55 14.96
N ILE A 84 -13.57 27.85 14.56
CA ILE A 84 -13.86 28.66 13.38
C ILE A 84 -13.42 30.08 13.74
N THR A 85 -12.17 30.46 13.45
CA THR A 85 -11.91 31.86 13.17
C THR A 85 -12.39 32.13 11.76
N SER A 86 -13.60 32.67 11.72
CA SER A 86 -14.18 33.35 10.58
C SER A 86 -13.16 34.29 9.95
N SER A 87 -12.70 33.98 8.75
CA SER A 87 -12.20 34.98 7.84
C SER A 87 -12.36 34.47 6.42
N ASN A 88 -13.35 35.05 5.73
CA ASN A 88 -13.23 35.34 4.31
C ASN A 88 -11.77 35.75 4.02
N THR A 89 -11.15 35.19 2.98
CA THR A 89 -10.08 35.78 2.13
C THR A 89 -9.06 34.71 1.70
N ILE A 90 -9.00 34.50 0.38
CA ILE A 90 -7.85 34.15 -0.48
C ILE A 90 -6.87 33.07 0.02
N VAL A 91 -6.89 31.90 -0.64
CA VAL A 91 -5.79 30.93 -0.55
C VAL A 91 -4.78 31.22 -1.66
N THR A 92 -3.75 32.00 -1.33
CA THR A 92 -2.43 31.94 -1.99
C THR A 92 -1.62 30.76 -1.42
N PRO A 93 -0.62 30.23 -2.16
CA PRO A 93 0.04 28.98 -1.81
C PRO A 93 1.04 29.21 -0.67
N SER A 94 0.70 28.73 0.52
CA SER A 94 1.67 28.44 1.59
C SER A 94 1.65 26.94 1.86
N GLU A 95 2.83 26.33 1.78
CA GLU A 95 3.06 24.91 2.03
C GLU A 95 2.73 24.54 3.48
N ASN A 96 1.51 24.08 3.74
CA ASN A 96 1.15 23.50 5.04
C ASN A 96 1.78 22.10 5.19
N LYS A 97 2.97 22.06 5.80
CA LYS A 97 3.75 20.86 6.13
C LYS A 97 3.01 19.89 7.07
N ASP A 98 2.01 20.37 7.81
CA ASP A 98 1.30 19.58 8.82
C ASP A 98 0.33 18.55 8.22
N ILE A 99 -0.25 18.83 7.04
CA ILE A 99 -1.19 17.91 6.38
C ILE A 99 -0.46 16.69 5.80
N GLN A 100 0.79 16.87 5.33
CA GLN A 100 1.64 15.79 4.83
C GLN A 100 2.03 14.80 5.94
N HIS A 101 2.26 15.28 7.16
CA HIS A 101 2.67 14.44 8.29
C HIS A 101 1.54 13.51 8.76
N VAL A 102 0.30 14.02 8.81
CA VAL A 102 -0.88 13.22 9.19
C VAL A 102 -1.21 12.16 8.13
N LEU A 103 -1.06 12.48 6.84
CA LEU A 103 -1.26 11.54 5.73
C LEU A 103 -0.23 10.39 5.75
N LYS A 104 1.03 10.66 6.10
CA LYS A 104 2.11 9.66 6.14
C LYS A 104 1.92 8.65 7.27
N LYS A 105 1.48 9.12 8.45
CA LYS A 105 1.34 8.29 9.65
C LYS A 105 0.17 7.30 9.53
N ASN A 106 -0.97 7.75 9.03
CA ASN A 106 -2.15 6.89 8.87
C ASN A 106 -1.95 5.78 7.83
N TYR A 107 -1.20 6.03 6.76
CA TYR A 107 -0.92 5.01 5.72
C TYR A 107 0.05 3.92 6.23
N GLN A 108 1.06 4.31 7.02
CA GLN A 108 1.98 3.35 7.63
C GLN A 108 1.30 2.45 8.67
N GLU A 109 0.40 3.00 9.49
CA GLU A 109 -0.33 2.22 10.50
C GLU A 109 -1.30 1.20 9.90
N THR A 110 -1.97 1.52 8.78
CA THR A 110 -2.85 0.55 8.09
C THR A 110 -2.06 -0.53 7.36
N PHE A 111 -0.92 -0.20 6.74
CA PHE A 111 -0.07 -1.18 6.05
C PHE A 111 0.59 -2.16 7.02
N LEU A 112 1.06 -1.69 8.20
CA LEU A 112 1.61 -2.57 9.24
C LEU A 112 0.55 -3.49 9.86
N LYS A 113 -0.70 -3.03 9.97
CA LYS A 113 -1.82 -3.87 10.44
C LYS A 113 -2.18 -5.00 9.46
N GLU A 114 -2.10 -4.75 8.15
CA GLU A 114 -2.36 -5.78 7.12
C GLU A 114 -1.21 -6.79 6.97
N LEU A 115 0.06 -6.40 7.23
CA LEU A 115 1.17 -7.37 7.27
C LEU A 115 1.08 -8.32 8.48
N GLN A 116 0.52 -7.86 9.60
CA GLN A 116 0.39 -8.66 10.83
C GLN A 116 -0.79 -9.64 10.84
N SER A 117 -1.76 -9.53 9.92
CA SER A 117 -2.96 -10.38 9.95
C SER A 117 -2.75 -11.81 9.45
N ASN A 118 -1.60 -12.11 8.84
CA ASN A 118 -1.38 -13.38 8.13
C ASN A 118 -0.46 -14.37 8.89
N THR A 119 -0.09 -14.07 10.14
CA THR A 119 0.75 -14.95 10.97
C THR A 119 0.13 -15.29 12.32
N LYS A 120 -1.21 -15.32 12.41
CA LYS A 120 -1.89 -15.90 13.57
C LYS A 120 -2.00 -17.41 13.41
N VAL A 121 -0.95 -18.13 13.83
CA VAL A 121 -1.12 -19.52 14.25
C VAL A 121 -1.89 -19.47 15.56
N THR A 122 -3.15 -19.88 15.54
CA THR A 122 -3.92 -20.18 16.75
C THR A 122 -3.17 -21.24 17.57
N PRO A 123 -2.83 -20.98 18.85
CA PRO A 123 -2.39 -22.05 19.72
C PRO A 123 -3.57 -23.00 19.90
N ILE A 124 -3.38 -24.26 19.53
CA ILE A 124 -4.24 -25.35 19.97
C ILE A 124 -4.24 -25.30 21.49
N GLU A 125 -5.41 -25.15 22.10
CA GLU A 125 -5.63 -25.33 23.53
C GLU A 125 -5.07 -26.69 23.92
N LYS A 126 -3.94 -26.70 24.63
CA LYS A 126 -3.45 -27.91 25.27
C LYS A 126 -4.22 -28.05 26.57
N ASP A 127 -4.98 -29.13 26.64
CA ASP A 127 -5.50 -29.67 27.89
C ASP A 127 -4.40 -29.67 28.96
N ASN A 128 -4.74 -29.05 30.08
CA ASN A 128 -3.92 -29.00 31.26
C ASN A 128 -3.69 -30.42 31.77
N ASN A 129 -2.46 -30.90 31.66
CA ASN A 129 -1.82 -31.80 32.62
C ASN A 129 -0.37 -31.99 32.13
N ASN A 130 0.56 -31.17 32.62
CA ASN A 130 1.88 -31.64 33.01
C ASN A 130 2.64 -30.54 33.74
N THR A 131 2.84 -30.83 35.02
CA THR A 131 3.85 -30.36 35.95
C THR A 131 4.94 -29.47 35.35
N SER A 132 4.98 -28.23 35.84
CA SER A 132 6.14 -27.34 35.77
C SER A 132 7.37 -28.09 36.29
N VAL A 133 8.23 -28.53 35.37
CA VAL A 133 9.63 -28.82 35.69
C VAL A 133 10.46 -27.78 34.94
N VAL A 134 10.80 -26.71 35.65
CA VAL A 134 11.90 -25.83 35.28
C VAL A 134 13.18 -26.65 35.39
N VAL A 135 13.51 -27.40 34.34
CA VAL A 135 14.83 -28.01 34.22
C VAL A 135 15.69 -27.03 33.41
N LYS A 136 16.44 -26.18 34.12
CA LYS A 136 17.72 -25.72 33.57
C LYS A 136 18.67 -26.92 33.62
N THR A 137 18.56 -27.83 32.66
CA THR A 137 19.58 -28.88 32.49
C THR A 137 20.67 -28.30 31.62
N GLU A 138 21.80 -28.02 32.26
CA GLU A 138 23.07 -27.93 31.55
C GLU A 138 23.25 -29.26 30.80
N VAL A 139 23.19 -29.19 29.47
CA VAL A 139 23.40 -30.36 28.61
C VAL A 139 24.81 -30.90 28.89
N THR A 140 24.90 -32.12 29.42
CA THR A 140 26.17 -32.75 29.79
C THR A 140 27.03 -33.04 28.56
N GLU A 141 28.35 -33.01 28.72
CA GLU A 141 29.30 -33.31 27.63
C GLU A 141 29.09 -34.70 27.02
N ALA A 142 28.58 -35.66 27.81
CA ALA A 142 28.22 -36.98 27.33
C ALA A 142 27.13 -36.93 26.23
N VAL A 143 26.11 -36.09 26.40
CA VAL A 143 25.03 -35.93 25.40
C VAL A 143 25.57 -35.22 24.14
N LYS A 144 26.44 -34.22 24.30
CA LYS A 144 27.10 -33.58 23.15
C LYS A 144 27.98 -34.55 22.37
N ASN A 145 28.71 -35.42 23.06
CA ASN A 145 29.59 -36.39 22.43
C ASN A 145 28.81 -37.50 21.72
N ALA A 146 27.68 -37.94 22.29
CA ALA A 146 26.79 -38.91 21.64
C ALA A 146 26.18 -38.34 20.34
N ILE A 147 25.73 -37.08 20.35
CA ILE A 147 25.23 -36.40 19.13
C ILE A 147 26.34 -36.30 18.08
N LYS A 148 27.58 -35.97 18.50
CA LYS A 148 28.73 -35.91 17.59
C LYS A 148 29.11 -37.25 16.97
N SER A 149 28.97 -38.37 17.68
CA SER A 149 29.39 -39.68 17.17
C SER A 149 28.30 -40.41 16.39
N GLU A 150 27.04 -40.27 16.79
CA GLU A 150 25.93 -41.02 16.19
C GLU A 150 25.16 -40.22 15.13
N TYR A 151 25.19 -38.89 15.22
CA TYR A 151 24.43 -38.00 14.35
C TYR A 151 25.27 -36.77 13.93
N PRO A 152 26.38 -36.98 13.20
CA PRO A 152 27.27 -35.91 12.79
C PRO A 152 26.54 -34.82 11.97
N GLU A 153 25.51 -35.19 11.20
CA GLU A 153 24.71 -34.24 10.41
C GLU A 153 23.93 -33.25 11.30
N ILE A 154 23.50 -33.69 12.49
CA ILE A 154 22.79 -32.86 13.46
C ILE A 154 23.75 -31.86 14.11
N GLU A 155 24.97 -32.29 14.45
CA GLU A 155 26.01 -31.37 14.94
C GLU A 155 26.36 -30.35 13.85
N GLU A 156 26.50 -30.76 12.58
CA GLU A 156 26.73 -29.84 11.46
C GLU A 156 25.60 -28.81 11.31
N MET A 157 24.34 -29.22 11.41
CA MET A 157 23.19 -28.30 11.37
C MET A 157 23.20 -27.33 12.55
N ILE A 158 23.53 -27.80 13.76
CA ILE A 158 23.60 -26.95 14.96
C ILE A 158 24.74 -25.93 14.83
N GLN A 159 25.89 -26.34 14.30
CA GLN A 159 27.02 -25.43 14.05
C GLN A 159 26.69 -24.44 12.94
N TRP A 160 26.09 -24.88 11.84
CA TRP A 160 25.61 -24.01 10.77
C TRP A 160 24.65 -22.94 11.30
N TYR A 161 23.66 -23.36 12.12
CA TYR A 161 22.70 -22.44 12.73
C TYR A 161 23.37 -21.46 13.68
N LYS A 162 24.27 -21.91 14.57
CA LYS A 162 25.01 -21.02 15.49
C LYS A 162 25.85 -20.00 14.74
N ASN A 163 26.51 -20.42 13.66
CA ASN A 163 27.31 -19.55 12.80
C ASN A 163 26.45 -18.55 12.02
N LYS A 164 25.19 -18.89 11.72
CA LYS A 164 24.23 -18.01 11.01
C LYS A 164 23.37 -17.14 11.95
N LYS A 165 23.19 -17.50 13.22
CA LYS A 165 22.32 -16.80 14.20
C LYS A 165 22.75 -15.35 14.47
N GLY A 166 24.02 -15.00 14.22
CA GLY A 166 24.54 -13.64 14.33
C GLY A 166 24.38 -12.78 13.07
N ASN A 167 23.95 -13.36 11.94
CA ASN A 167 23.75 -12.65 10.69
C ASN A 167 22.24 -12.38 10.51
N GLU A 168 21.84 -11.12 10.44
CA GLU A 168 20.43 -10.68 10.36
C GLU A 168 19.67 -11.24 9.13
N ASN A 169 20.40 -11.81 8.14
CA ASN A 169 19.84 -12.40 6.93
C ASN A 169 20.19 -13.90 6.83
N ILE A 170 19.37 -14.76 7.45
CA ILE A 170 19.48 -16.22 7.36
C ILE A 170 18.96 -16.76 6.00
N ILE A 171 18.19 -15.93 5.28
CA ILE A 171 17.74 -16.20 3.91
C ILE A 171 18.81 -15.63 2.97
N ASP A 172 19.47 -16.50 2.20
CA ASP A 172 20.27 -16.05 1.07
C ASP A 172 19.33 -15.31 0.12
N VAL A 173 19.47 -13.99 0.05
CA VAL A 173 18.84 -13.19 -1.00
C VAL A 173 19.57 -13.58 -2.28
N PRO A 174 18.92 -14.27 -3.23
CA PRO A 174 19.60 -14.65 -4.46
C PRO A 174 20.16 -13.41 -5.14
N GLU A 175 21.43 -13.46 -5.54
CA GLU A 175 22.05 -12.38 -6.30
C GLU A 175 21.29 -12.15 -7.61
N ILE A 176 21.16 -10.88 -7.98
CA ILE A 176 20.47 -10.48 -9.22
C ILE A 176 21.33 -10.92 -10.41
N ASP A 177 21.00 -12.06 -11.03
CA ASP A 177 21.71 -12.55 -12.21
C ASP A 177 21.20 -11.88 -13.49
N LEU A 178 21.99 -10.95 -14.02
CA LEU A 178 21.72 -10.25 -15.27
C LEU A 178 22.13 -11.05 -16.53
N ASN A 179 22.71 -12.25 -16.40
CA ASN A 179 23.13 -13.05 -17.56
C ASN A 179 21.98 -13.72 -18.32
N ASN A 180 20.74 -13.42 -17.95
CA ASN A 180 19.56 -13.96 -18.59
C ASN A 180 19.53 -13.64 -20.10
N HIS A 181 19.41 -14.68 -20.94
CA HIS A 181 19.35 -14.55 -22.39
C HIS A 181 18.21 -13.63 -22.87
N MET A 182 17.11 -13.51 -22.12
CA MET A 182 16.00 -12.61 -22.44
C MET A 182 16.31 -11.13 -22.21
N LEU A 183 17.39 -10.81 -21.49
CA LEU A 183 17.87 -9.44 -21.27
C LEU A 183 18.88 -9.00 -22.34
N LYS A 184 19.25 -9.88 -23.28
CA LYS A 184 20.16 -9.61 -24.39
C LYS A 184 19.34 -9.27 -25.64
N GLY A 185 19.33 -8.01 -26.05
CA GLY A 185 18.60 -7.59 -27.25
C GLY A 185 18.37 -6.09 -27.35
N GLU A 186 17.52 -5.71 -28.31
CA GLU A 186 17.12 -4.33 -28.55
C GLU A 186 16.32 -3.77 -27.36
N VAL A 187 16.71 -2.58 -26.88
CA VAL A 187 16.00 -1.87 -25.81
C VAL A 187 14.94 -0.97 -26.42
N ILE A 188 13.66 -1.29 -26.17
CA ILE A 188 12.53 -0.48 -26.60
C ILE A 188 11.96 0.35 -25.44
N SER A 189 11.46 1.55 -25.75
CA SER A 189 10.75 2.40 -24.79
C SER A 189 9.23 2.26 -24.95
N ARG A 190 8.56 1.79 -23.89
CA ARG A 190 7.09 1.65 -23.85
C ARG A 190 6.54 2.19 -22.53
N SER A 191 5.42 2.90 -22.60
CA SER A 191 4.74 3.41 -21.40
C SER A 191 3.72 2.39 -20.92
N VAL A 192 3.85 1.95 -19.67
CA VAL A 192 2.89 1.05 -19.00
C VAL A 192 2.19 1.82 -17.89
N LYS A 193 0.87 1.61 -17.74
CA LYS A 193 0.12 2.13 -16.60
C LYS A 193 0.25 1.15 -15.45
N THR A 194 0.68 1.63 -14.28
CA THR A 194 0.77 0.86 -13.04
C THR A 194 0.29 1.72 -11.87
N TYR A 195 0.21 1.11 -10.68
CA TYR A 195 -0.13 1.81 -9.45
C TYR A 195 1.04 2.67 -8.97
N LYS A 196 0.74 3.93 -8.60
CA LYS A 196 1.75 4.88 -8.12
C LYS A 196 2.52 4.33 -6.92
N VAL A 197 1.81 3.75 -5.95
CA VAL A 197 2.42 3.20 -4.72
C VAL A 197 3.43 2.10 -5.06
N VAL A 198 3.06 1.18 -5.95
CA VAL A 198 3.94 0.08 -6.37
C VAL A 198 5.18 0.61 -7.08
N LEU A 199 5.03 1.62 -7.96
CA LEU A 199 6.17 2.20 -8.65
C LEU A 199 7.07 3.02 -7.70
N ASP A 200 6.50 3.79 -6.78
CA ASP A 200 7.26 4.59 -5.81
C ASP A 200 8.07 3.69 -4.86
N GLU A 201 7.49 2.58 -4.43
CA GLU A 201 8.15 1.56 -3.62
C GLU A 201 9.25 0.85 -4.41
N PHE A 202 8.96 0.44 -5.64
CA PHE A 202 9.95 -0.18 -6.53
C PHE A 202 11.13 0.76 -6.84
N VAL A 203 10.86 2.03 -7.12
CA VAL A 203 11.91 3.04 -7.35
C VAL A 203 12.74 3.25 -6.08
N SER A 204 12.12 3.21 -4.90
CA SER A 204 12.83 3.29 -3.63
C SER A 204 13.72 2.08 -3.38
N PHE A 205 13.23 0.87 -3.70
CA PHE A 205 14.01 -0.36 -3.67
C PHE A 205 15.23 -0.29 -4.60
N CYS A 206 15.06 0.20 -5.84
CA CYS A 206 16.15 0.29 -6.81
C CYS A 206 17.31 1.20 -6.38
N LYS A 207 17.07 2.17 -5.48
CA LYS A 207 18.14 3.08 -4.99
C LYS A 207 19.21 2.36 -4.17
N GLY A 208 18.89 1.18 -3.62
CA GLY A 208 19.83 0.36 -2.85
C GLY A 208 20.53 -0.72 -3.67
N GLN A 209 20.25 -0.83 -4.97
CA GLN A 209 20.77 -1.90 -5.83
C GLN A 209 21.88 -1.38 -6.75
N LYS A 210 22.77 -2.26 -7.19
CA LYS A 210 23.82 -1.93 -8.18
C LYS A 210 23.24 -1.82 -9.60
N GLU A 211 22.15 -2.54 -9.84
CA GLU A 211 21.53 -2.73 -11.13
C GLU A 211 20.59 -1.57 -11.49
N THR A 212 20.37 -1.35 -12.78
CA THR A 212 19.51 -0.26 -13.22
C THR A 212 18.04 -0.61 -13.03
N GLN A 213 17.18 0.41 -12.85
CA GLN A 213 15.73 0.23 -12.80
C GLN A 213 15.20 -0.54 -14.02
N LYS A 214 15.79 -0.31 -15.20
CA LYS A 214 15.43 -1.02 -16.44
C LYS A 214 15.70 -2.52 -16.31
N ASP A 215 16.87 -2.89 -15.80
CA ASP A 215 17.27 -4.30 -15.68
C ASP A 215 16.42 -5.02 -14.63
N LEU A 216 16.14 -4.37 -13.51
CA LEU A 216 15.27 -4.89 -12.45
C LEU A 216 13.82 -5.08 -12.92
N ILE A 217 13.28 -4.13 -13.69
CA ILE A 217 11.94 -4.27 -14.30
C ILE A 217 11.93 -5.46 -15.26
N ALA A 218 12.95 -5.58 -16.11
CA ALA A 218 13.02 -6.65 -17.09
C ALA A 218 13.14 -8.02 -16.41
N LEU A 219 13.94 -8.14 -15.35
CA LEU A 219 14.06 -9.36 -14.55
C LEU A 219 12.73 -9.74 -13.89
N ALA A 220 12.05 -8.79 -13.24
CA ALA A 220 10.75 -9.03 -12.62
C ALA A 220 9.69 -9.53 -13.64
N LEU A 221 9.71 -8.99 -14.86
CA LEU A 221 8.84 -9.46 -15.93
C LEU A 221 9.18 -10.88 -16.39
N VAL A 222 10.47 -11.21 -16.53
CA VAL A 222 10.91 -12.56 -16.91
C VAL A 222 10.56 -13.59 -15.84
N GLU A 223 10.78 -13.28 -14.57
CA GLU A 223 10.37 -14.13 -13.45
C GLU A 223 8.87 -14.36 -13.44
N PHE A 224 8.08 -13.29 -13.60
CA PHE A 224 6.63 -13.39 -13.65
C PHE A 224 6.18 -14.28 -14.83
N VAL A 225 6.75 -14.07 -16.02
CA VAL A 225 6.44 -14.92 -17.18
C VAL A 225 6.80 -16.37 -16.89
N ASN A 226 8.02 -16.67 -16.44
CA ASN A 226 8.46 -18.04 -16.17
C ASN A 226 7.60 -18.73 -15.11
N LYS A 227 7.17 -18.00 -14.08
CA LYS A 227 6.31 -18.53 -13.01
C LYS A 227 4.92 -18.95 -13.50
N TYR A 228 4.37 -18.25 -14.50
CA TYR A 228 3.00 -18.48 -14.98
C TYR A 228 2.93 -19.03 -16.39
N LYS A 229 4.06 -19.30 -17.04
CA LYS A 229 4.15 -19.96 -18.34
C LYS A 229 3.69 -21.41 -18.16
N ARG A 230 2.50 -21.72 -18.69
CA ARG A 230 1.95 -23.07 -18.81
C ARG A 230 2.42 -23.72 -20.10
#